data_AF-A0A6C0IM31-F1
#
_entry.id   AF-A0A6C0IM31-F1
#
_cell.length_a   1.000
_cell.length_b   1.000
_cell.length_c   1.000
_cell.angle_alpha   90.00
_cell.angle_beta   90.00
_cell.angle_gamma   90.00
#
_symmetry.space_group_name_H-M   'P 1'
#
loop_
_entity.id
_entity.type
_entity.pdbx_description
1 polymer ?
#
loop_
_entity_poly.entity_id
_entity_poly.type
_entity_poly.pdbx_seq_one_letter_code
_entity_poly.pdbx_strand_id
1 'polypeptide(L)'
;MSVINNYNEKVYEIISRWKILSKSLKSNYLLTTCIIIQVLALSILYPSNPQICIFGNIIFGFITFVISIVVGYYVHVYSHLIDFDEIYQYLYNSPNFVGRFLRKMPKPIKWAIDKFVYLLDFHDKIHHNTNINKQWQNVLIEMLMNIYTEGVALIILFKILNFGIQIRDNIFKFNYPILFAWSILYATIHNVNYNIINPICHIQHHINNKTNYGIDFMDILFGSKYDELHEEMNHASLNVILILLFIIFIKDYWNPEKENGVSKYLYNFVNWFVSY
;
A
#
# COMPACT_ATOMS: atom_id res chain seq x y z
N MET A 1 6.40 -22.64 34.53
CA MET A 1 5.11 -23.06 33.95
C MET A 1 4.41 -21.96 33.14
N SER A 2 4.48 -20.66 33.49
CA SER A 2 3.84 -19.57 32.73
C SER A 2 4.44 -19.29 31.33
N VAL A 3 5.75 -19.45 31.16
CA VAL A 3 6.43 -19.17 29.87
C VAL A 3 6.15 -20.24 28.81
N ILE A 4 6.03 -21.51 29.20
CA ILE A 4 5.73 -22.63 28.30
C ILE A 4 4.29 -22.55 27.79
N ASN A 5 3.34 -22.15 28.65
CA ASN A 5 1.94 -21.97 28.26
C ASN A 5 1.79 -20.85 27.22
N ASN A 6 2.49 -19.71 27.39
CA ASN A 6 2.45 -18.58 26.45
C ASN A 6 3.06 -18.93 25.06
N TYR A 7 4.12 -19.74 25.02
CA TYR A 7 4.69 -20.21 23.74
C TYR A 7 3.71 -21.09 22.97
N ASN A 8 3.05 -22.03 23.66
CA ASN A 8 2.08 -22.93 23.04
C ASN A 8 0.86 -22.17 22.50
N GLU A 9 0.42 -21.11 23.19
CA GLU A 9 -0.66 -20.22 22.73
C GLU A 9 -0.28 -19.49 21.43
N LYS A 10 0.91 -18.91 21.35
CA LYS A 10 1.38 -18.22 20.13
C LYS A 10 1.53 -19.15 18.94
N VAL A 11 2.03 -20.36 19.15
CA VAL A 11 2.15 -21.37 18.09
C VAL A 11 0.76 -21.79 17.60
N TYR A 12 -0.17 -22.03 18.52
CA TYR A 12 -1.55 -22.37 18.18
C TYR A 12 -2.22 -21.25 17.37
N GLU A 13 -2.01 -20.00 17.76
CA GLU A 13 -2.54 -18.82 17.08
C GLU A 13 -2.02 -18.73 15.64
N ILE A 14 -0.70 -18.89 15.43
CA ILE A 14 -0.10 -18.90 14.09
C ILE A 14 -0.71 -20.02 13.25
N ILE A 15 -0.83 -21.24 13.78
CA ILE A 15 -1.42 -22.37 13.06
C ILE A 15 -2.89 -22.09 12.70
N SER A 16 -3.65 -21.47 13.61
CA SER A 16 -5.04 -21.09 13.35
C SER A 16 -5.15 -20.09 12.20
N ARG A 17 -4.32 -19.03 12.22
CA ARG A 17 -4.25 -18.03 11.15
C ARG A 17 -3.92 -18.66 9.79
N TRP A 18 -2.96 -19.59 9.75
CA TRP A 18 -2.64 -20.32 8.51
C TRP A 18 -3.80 -21.14 7.96
N LYS A 19 -4.62 -21.75 8.82
CA LYS A 19 -5.82 -22.49 8.39
C LYS A 19 -6.85 -21.54 7.78
N ILE A 20 -7.10 -20.40 8.41
CA ILE A 20 -8.03 -19.38 7.92
C ILE A 20 -7.51 -18.79 6.60
N LEU A 21 -6.21 -18.48 6.52
CA LEU A 21 -5.58 -17.96 5.31
C LEU A 21 -5.70 -18.94 4.15
N SER A 22 -5.44 -20.23 4.39
CA SER A 22 -5.63 -21.27 3.36
C SER A 22 -7.08 -21.34 2.89
N LYS A 23 -8.06 -21.17 3.79
CA LYS A 23 -9.48 -21.12 3.43
C LYS A 23 -9.80 -19.89 2.59
N SER A 24 -9.32 -18.70 3.01
CA SER A 24 -9.51 -17.43 2.29
C SER A 24 -8.89 -17.48 0.89
N LEU A 25 -7.67 -17.97 0.73
CA LEU A 25 -7.03 -18.09 -0.58
C LEU A 25 -7.76 -19.08 -1.51
N LYS A 26 -8.37 -20.14 -0.96
CA LYS A 26 -9.14 -21.12 -1.73
C LYS A 26 -10.50 -20.57 -2.18
N SER A 27 -11.20 -19.83 -1.32
CA SER A 27 -12.45 -19.17 -1.73
C SER A 27 -12.17 -18.03 -2.69
N ASN A 28 -11.06 -17.30 -2.50
CA ASN A 28 -10.61 -16.20 -3.34
C ASN A 28 -9.61 -16.63 -4.43
N TYR A 29 -9.86 -17.79 -5.04
CA TYR A 29 -8.92 -18.40 -6.00
C TYR A 29 -8.75 -17.57 -7.28
N LEU A 30 -9.77 -16.85 -7.75
CA LEU A 30 -9.65 -15.99 -8.94
C LEU A 30 -8.72 -14.81 -8.65
N LEU A 31 -8.95 -14.11 -7.53
CA LEU A 31 -8.08 -13.00 -7.11
C LEU A 31 -6.63 -13.48 -6.93
N THR A 32 -6.45 -14.58 -6.18
CA THR A 32 -5.14 -15.16 -5.91
C THR A 32 -4.41 -15.54 -7.21
N THR A 33 -5.11 -16.18 -8.14
CA THR A 33 -4.54 -16.59 -9.44
C THR A 33 -4.17 -15.38 -10.29
N CYS A 34 -5.03 -14.36 -10.35
CA CYS A 34 -4.76 -13.14 -11.10
C CYS A 34 -3.53 -12.39 -10.53
N ILE A 35 -3.38 -12.30 -9.21
CA ILE A 35 -2.21 -11.69 -8.57
C ILE A 35 -0.93 -12.45 -8.95
N ILE A 36 -0.95 -13.79 -8.85
CA ILE A 36 0.21 -14.62 -9.21
C ILE A 36 0.57 -14.41 -10.69
N ILE A 37 -0.41 -14.44 -11.59
CA ILE A 37 -0.18 -14.18 -13.02
C ILE A 37 0.37 -12.78 -13.25
N GLN A 38 -0.15 -11.75 -12.57
CA GLN A 38 0.33 -10.38 -12.70
C GLN A 38 1.79 -10.25 -12.25
N VAL A 39 2.15 -10.80 -11.09
CA VAL A 39 3.54 -10.78 -10.59
C VAL A 39 4.47 -11.51 -11.55
N LEU A 40 4.07 -12.68 -12.05
CA LEU A 40 4.84 -13.43 -13.06
C LEU A 40 5.02 -12.62 -14.35
N ALA A 41 3.92 -12.08 -14.90
CA ALA A 41 3.94 -11.31 -16.13
C ALA A 41 4.83 -10.07 -16.02
N LEU A 42 4.67 -9.26 -14.96
CA LEU A 42 5.48 -8.06 -14.74
C LEU A 42 6.97 -8.40 -14.49
N SER A 43 7.27 -9.54 -13.87
CA SER A 43 8.65 -9.99 -13.66
C SER A 43 9.34 -10.44 -14.95
N ILE A 44 8.57 -10.96 -15.92
CA ILE A 44 9.08 -11.44 -17.21
C ILE A 44 9.16 -10.29 -18.22
N LEU A 45 8.11 -9.48 -18.33
CA LEU A 45 8.00 -8.40 -19.31
C LEU A 45 8.86 -7.20 -18.93
N TYR A 46 8.93 -6.88 -17.63
CA TYR A 46 9.62 -5.70 -17.11
C TYR A 46 10.59 -6.09 -15.97
N PRO A 47 11.65 -6.86 -16.28
CA PRO A 47 12.60 -7.34 -15.28
C PRO A 47 13.37 -6.18 -14.64
N SER A 48 13.40 -6.14 -13.30
CA SER A 48 14.20 -5.15 -12.56
C SER A 48 15.69 -5.48 -12.52
N ASN A 49 16.07 -6.72 -12.83
CA ASN A 49 17.44 -7.18 -12.81
C ASN A 49 17.74 -7.95 -14.12
N PRO A 50 17.84 -7.27 -15.28
CA PRO A 50 18.00 -7.95 -16.57
C PRO A 50 19.31 -8.77 -16.67
N GLN A 51 20.29 -8.50 -15.81
CA GLN A 51 21.56 -9.22 -15.75
C GLN A 51 21.47 -10.66 -15.20
N ILE A 52 20.34 -11.03 -14.57
CA ILE A 52 20.10 -12.40 -14.07
C ILE A 52 19.07 -13.12 -14.94
N CYS A 53 19.00 -14.44 -14.82
CA CYS A 53 18.02 -15.23 -15.56
C CYS A 53 16.57 -14.88 -15.16
N ILE A 54 15.62 -15.25 -16.02
CA ILE A 54 14.18 -15.00 -15.83
C ILE A 54 13.70 -15.51 -14.46
N PHE A 55 14.16 -16.69 -14.04
CA PHE A 55 13.80 -17.26 -12.74
C PHE A 55 14.23 -16.37 -11.57
N GLY A 56 15.40 -15.73 -11.65
CA GLY A 56 15.84 -14.77 -10.65
C GLY A 56 14.95 -13.54 -10.60
N ASN A 57 14.54 -12.99 -11.75
CA ASN A 57 13.60 -11.86 -11.79
C ASN A 57 12.23 -12.22 -11.20
N ILE A 58 11.73 -13.43 -11.45
CA ILE A 58 10.49 -13.93 -10.85
C ILE A 58 10.59 -13.97 -9.32
N ILE A 59 11.68 -14.53 -8.76
CA ILE A 59 11.90 -14.55 -7.31
C ILE A 59 11.89 -13.13 -6.75
N PHE A 60 12.62 -12.20 -7.37
CA PHE A 60 12.65 -10.81 -6.92
C PHE A 60 11.32 -10.08 -7.10
N GLY A 61 10.51 -10.45 -8.09
CA GLY A 61 9.13 -9.97 -8.24
C GLY A 61 8.26 -10.37 -7.05
N PHE A 62 8.29 -11.65 -6.65
CA PHE A 62 7.56 -12.09 -5.45
C PHE A 62 8.10 -11.46 -4.15
N ILE A 63 9.41 -11.31 -4.00
CA ILE A 63 9.99 -10.58 -2.86
C ILE A 63 9.48 -9.13 -2.84
N THR A 64 9.44 -8.47 -3.99
CA THR A 64 8.91 -7.10 -4.12
C THR A 64 7.45 -7.03 -3.71
N PHE A 65 6.62 -7.97 -4.18
CA PHE A 65 5.20 -8.07 -3.82
C PHE A 65 4.98 -8.29 -2.32
N VAL A 66 5.75 -9.19 -1.70
CA VAL A 66 5.65 -9.43 -0.25
C VAL A 66 6.04 -8.16 0.53
N ILE A 67 7.10 -7.46 0.11
CA ILE A 67 7.51 -6.22 0.75
C ILE A 67 6.44 -5.13 0.61
N SER A 68 5.79 -5.00 -0.55
CA SER A 68 4.73 -4.01 -0.72
C SER A 68 3.55 -4.28 0.21
N ILE A 69 3.11 -5.54 0.33
CA ILE A 69 2.05 -5.94 1.26
C ILE A 69 2.43 -5.60 2.71
N VAL A 70 3.63 -5.99 3.13
CA VAL A 70 4.07 -5.81 4.52
C VAL A 70 4.19 -4.31 4.85
N VAL A 71 4.86 -3.54 3.99
CA VAL A 71 5.05 -2.10 4.21
C VAL A 71 3.70 -1.38 4.19
N GLY A 72 2.87 -1.63 3.18
CA GLY A 72 1.54 -1.05 3.07
C GLY A 72 0.67 -1.29 4.31
N TYR A 73 0.57 -2.57 4.74
CA TYR A 73 -0.12 -2.96 5.96
C TYR A 73 0.30 -2.11 7.16
N TYR A 74 1.61 -2.01 7.41
CA TYR A 74 2.09 -1.27 8.58
C TYR A 74 1.90 0.24 8.43
N VAL A 75 2.03 0.80 7.23
CA VAL A 75 1.76 2.23 7.02
C VAL A 75 0.31 2.56 7.35
N HIS A 76 -0.64 1.71 6.96
CA HIS A 76 -2.04 1.89 7.35
C HIS A 76 -2.25 1.66 8.86
N VAL A 77 -1.67 0.62 9.46
CA VAL A 77 -1.72 0.48 10.94
C VAL A 77 -1.22 1.75 11.63
N TYR A 78 -0.11 2.32 11.18
CA TYR A 78 0.43 3.54 11.77
C TYR A 78 -0.43 4.78 11.51
N SER A 79 -1.18 4.85 10.40
CA SER A 79 -2.11 5.96 10.15
C SER A 79 -3.30 5.96 11.12
N HIS A 80 -3.59 4.84 11.79
CA HIS A 80 -4.56 4.77 12.90
C HIS A 80 -3.96 4.98 14.29
N LEU A 81 -2.70 4.62 14.48
CA LEU A 81 -2.09 4.62 15.80
C LEU A 81 -1.41 5.94 16.17
N ILE A 82 -1.08 6.77 15.17
CA ILE A 82 -0.29 7.98 15.36
C ILE A 82 -1.18 9.20 15.15
N ASP A 83 -1.38 10.00 16.22
CA ASP A 83 -1.97 11.33 16.13
C ASP A 83 -0.86 12.36 15.81
N PHE A 84 -0.75 12.74 14.54
CA PHE A 84 0.29 13.66 14.08
C PHE A 84 0.03 15.10 14.53
N ASP A 85 -1.23 15.51 14.73
CA ASP A 85 -1.53 16.80 15.34
C ASP A 85 -1.04 16.86 16.79
N GLU A 86 -1.27 15.82 17.60
CA GLU A 86 -0.76 15.77 18.97
C GLU A 86 0.77 15.87 19.01
N ILE A 87 1.46 15.11 18.14
CA ILE A 87 2.93 15.17 18.01
C ILE A 87 3.36 16.58 17.58
N TYR A 88 2.68 17.17 16.60
CA TYR A 88 2.98 18.51 16.11
C TYR A 88 2.81 19.55 17.22
N GLN A 89 1.71 19.51 17.97
CA GLN A 89 1.46 20.43 19.10
C GLN A 89 2.50 20.24 20.20
N TYR A 90 2.88 19.00 20.53
CA TYR A 90 3.91 18.71 21.50
C TYR A 90 5.27 19.33 21.08
N LEU A 91 5.68 19.13 19.83
CA LEU A 91 6.90 19.70 19.28
C LEU A 91 6.83 21.24 19.22
N TYR A 92 5.71 21.79 18.76
CA TYR A 92 5.48 23.23 18.63
C TYR A 92 5.52 23.94 19.98
N ASN A 93 5.00 23.32 21.05
CA ASN A 93 4.97 23.89 22.39
C ASN A 93 6.24 23.62 23.21
N SER A 94 7.13 22.74 22.73
CA SER A 94 8.37 22.42 23.44
C SER A 94 9.26 23.66 23.64
N PRO A 95 9.92 23.80 24.80
CA PRO A 95 10.87 24.89 25.04
C PRO A 95 12.21 24.69 24.31
N ASN A 96 12.45 23.50 23.74
CA ASN A 96 13.69 23.14 23.07
C ASN A 96 13.90 23.89 21.74
N PHE A 97 15.02 23.59 21.07
CA PHE A 97 15.36 24.21 19.79
C PHE A 97 14.28 23.99 18.71
N VAL A 98 13.70 22.79 18.62
CA VAL A 98 12.68 22.43 17.62
C VAL A 98 11.44 23.29 17.77
N GLY A 99 10.89 23.40 18.99
CA GLY A 99 9.71 24.23 19.23
C GLY A 99 9.98 25.72 18.95
N ARG A 100 11.15 26.23 19.33
CA ARG A 100 11.55 27.61 18.99
C ARG A 100 11.65 27.83 17.49
N PHE A 101 12.16 26.86 16.74
CA PHE A 101 12.26 26.91 15.29
C PHE A 101 10.87 26.92 14.64
N LEU A 102 9.99 25.98 14.99
CA LEU A 102 8.60 25.91 14.48
C LEU A 102 7.82 27.20 14.73
N ARG A 103 7.91 27.77 15.94
CA ARG A 103 7.21 29.03 16.29
C ARG A 103 7.67 30.23 15.46
N LYS A 104 8.94 30.26 15.04
CA LYS A 104 9.52 31.36 14.24
C LYS A 104 9.32 31.21 12.73
N MET A 105 8.74 30.10 12.27
CA MET A 105 8.53 29.89 10.83
C MET A 105 7.58 30.94 10.22
N PRO A 106 7.82 31.36 8.97
CA PRO A 106 6.89 32.17 8.19
C PRO A 106 5.50 31.54 8.09
N LYS A 107 4.45 32.38 8.06
CA LYS A 107 3.05 31.93 7.95
C LYS A 107 2.80 30.94 6.79
N PRO A 108 3.37 31.12 5.58
CA PRO A 108 3.16 30.15 4.49
C PRO A 108 3.70 28.76 4.81
N ILE A 109 4.83 28.68 5.53
CA ILE A 109 5.44 27.41 5.91
C ILE A 109 4.59 26.73 7.00
N LYS A 110 4.11 27.50 7.98
CA LYS A 110 3.20 26.96 9.00
C LYS A 110 1.93 26.39 8.38
N TRP A 111 1.30 27.15 7.47
CA TRP A 111 0.12 26.68 6.73
C TRP A 111 0.40 25.37 5.97
N ALA A 112 1.56 25.26 5.32
CA ALA A 112 1.94 24.03 4.62
C ALA A 112 2.12 22.84 5.59
N ILE A 113 2.73 23.06 6.76
CA ILE A 113 2.87 22.04 7.80
C ILE A 113 1.50 21.62 8.34
N ASP A 114 0.61 22.57 8.63
CA ASP A 114 -0.74 22.27 9.13
C ASP A 114 -1.52 21.42 8.11
N LYS A 115 -1.37 21.70 6.81
CA LYS A 115 -1.96 20.87 5.74
C LYS A 115 -1.33 19.50 5.63
N PHE A 116 -0.02 19.39 5.84
CA PHE A 116 0.66 18.10 5.85
C PHE A 116 0.22 17.25 7.05
N VAL A 117 0.15 17.83 8.25
CA VAL A 117 -0.37 17.17 9.46
C VAL A 117 -1.82 16.70 9.25
N TYR A 118 -2.66 17.57 8.69
CA TYR A 118 -4.03 17.20 8.33
C TYR A 118 -4.10 15.99 7.37
N LEU A 119 -3.20 15.90 6.38
CA LEU A 119 -3.16 14.77 5.46
C LEU A 119 -2.69 13.49 6.15
N LEU A 120 -1.75 13.58 7.09
CA LEU A 120 -1.28 12.41 7.86
C LEU A 120 -2.37 11.87 8.80
N ASP A 121 -3.14 12.76 9.43
CA ASP A 121 -4.27 12.42 10.30
C ASP A 121 -5.57 12.10 9.53
N PHE A 122 -5.57 12.25 8.21
CA PHE A 122 -6.78 12.13 7.39
C PHE A 122 -7.45 10.76 7.57
N HIS A 123 -6.64 9.70 7.58
CA HIS A 123 -7.15 8.34 7.59
C HIS A 123 -7.82 7.98 8.93
N ASP A 124 -7.29 8.46 10.06
CA ASP A 124 -7.95 8.24 11.36
C ASP A 124 -9.10 9.22 11.62
N LYS A 125 -8.91 10.52 11.39
CA LYS A 125 -9.86 11.56 11.84
C LYS A 125 -10.97 11.88 10.83
N ILE A 126 -10.70 11.75 9.53
CA ILE A 126 -11.64 12.16 8.47
C ILE A 126 -12.32 10.96 7.82
N HIS A 127 -11.58 9.90 7.49
CA HIS A 127 -12.13 8.70 6.88
C HIS A 127 -13.07 7.93 7.82
N HIS A 128 -12.79 7.87 9.12
CA HIS A 128 -13.72 7.27 10.10
C HIS A 128 -14.88 8.18 10.51
N ASN A 129 -14.91 9.44 10.07
CA ASN A 129 -16.02 10.34 10.35
C ASN A 129 -17.18 10.09 9.38
N THR A 130 -18.16 9.31 9.83
CA THR A 130 -19.35 8.89 9.06
C THR A 130 -20.19 10.04 8.49
N ASN A 131 -20.04 11.27 9.00
CA ASN A 131 -20.75 12.44 8.49
C ASN A 131 -20.14 13.02 7.21
N ILE A 132 -18.84 12.80 6.98
CA ILE A 132 -18.09 13.47 5.90
C ILE A 132 -17.26 12.53 5.03
N ASN A 133 -16.99 11.30 5.47
CA ASN A 133 -16.07 10.39 4.78
C ASN A 133 -16.51 10.04 3.34
N LYS A 134 -17.82 9.94 3.09
CA LYS A 134 -18.38 9.65 1.77
C LYS A 134 -18.45 10.84 0.81
N GLN A 135 -18.02 12.03 1.23
CA GLN A 135 -17.89 13.17 0.31
C GLN A 135 -16.84 12.85 -0.75
N TRP A 136 -17.14 13.16 -2.03
CA TRP A 136 -16.28 12.76 -3.15
C TRP A 136 -14.84 13.29 -3.02
N GLN A 137 -14.65 14.47 -2.42
CA GLN A 137 -13.33 15.04 -2.18
C GLN A 137 -12.55 14.18 -1.18
N ASN A 138 -13.20 13.70 -0.12
CA ASN A 138 -12.57 12.87 0.90
C ASN A 138 -12.24 11.48 0.34
N VAL A 139 -13.15 10.87 -0.41
CA VAL A 139 -12.87 9.61 -1.12
C VAL A 139 -11.69 9.77 -2.10
N LEU A 140 -11.61 10.90 -2.81
CA LEU A 140 -10.49 11.18 -3.70
C LEU A 140 -9.16 11.37 -2.94
N ILE A 141 -9.17 12.12 -1.82
CA ILE A 141 -7.98 12.29 -0.97
C ILE A 141 -7.51 10.94 -0.43
N GLU A 142 -8.44 10.13 0.06
CA GLU A 142 -8.16 8.79 0.57
C GLU A 142 -7.56 7.89 -0.50
N MET A 143 -8.14 7.87 -1.71
CA MET A 143 -7.59 7.11 -2.83
C MET A 143 -6.17 7.55 -3.19
N LEU A 144 -5.92 8.87 -3.25
CA LEU A 144 -4.58 9.41 -3.55
C LEU A 144 -3.58 9.07 -2.44
N MET A 145 -3.99 9.16 -1.18
CA MET A 145 -3.17 8.79 -0.03
C MET A 145 -2.86 7.30 -0.05
N ASN A 146 -3.85 6.43 -0.29
CA ASN A 146 -3.66 4.99 -0.41
C ASN A 146 -2.66 4.65 -1.54
N ILE A 147 -2.79 5.25 -2.73
CA ILE A 147 -1.82 5.07 -3.82
C ILE A 147 -0.42 5.51 -3.38
N TYR A 148 -0.33 6.66 -2.69
CA TYR A 148 0.93 7.20 -2.22
C TYR A 148 1.59 6.27 -1.18
N THR A 149 0.86 5.90 -0.13
CA THR A 149 1.39 5.18 1.03
C THR A 149 1.62 3.69 0.77
N GLU A 150 0.79 3.05 -0.07
CA GLU A 150 0.87 1.61 -0.31
C GLU A 150 1.99 1.21 -1.29
N GLY A 151 2.53 2.13 -2.07
CA GLY A 151 3.66 1.77 -2.94
C GLY A 151 4.39 2.92 -3.61
N VAL A 152 3.74 4.02 -3.98
CA VAL A 152 4.42 5.12 -4.68
C VAL A 152 5.50 5.77 -3.83
N ALA A 153 5.27 5.97 -2.53
CA ALA A 153 6.29 6.47 -1.61
C ALA A 153 7.51 5.53 -1.54
N LEU A 154 7.29 4.22 -1.60
CA LEU A 154 8.34 3.21 -1.61
C LEU A 154 9.14 3.22 -2.92
N ILE A 155 8.46 3.40 -4.06
CA ILE A 155 9.12 3.59 -5.37
C ILE A 155 10.01 4.83 -5.33
N ILE A 156 9.49 5.95 -4.83
CA ILE A 156 10.24 7.21 -4.71
C ILE A 156 11.49 7.00 -3.84
N LEU A 157 11.32 6.39 -2.66
CA LEU A 157 12.42 6.10 -1.74
C LEU A 157 13.50 5.25 -2.41
N PHE A 158 13.09 4.13 -3.04
CA PHE A 158 14.02 3.21 -3.66
C PHE A 158 14.75 3.80 -4.87
N LYS A 159 14.07 4.59 -5.70
CA LYS A 159 14.70 5.28 -6.84
C LYS A 159 15.66 6.36 -6.39
N ILE A 160 15.24 7.25 -5.49
CA ILE A 160 16.06 8.39 -5.05
C ILE A 160 17.31 7.89 -4.31
N LEU A 161 17.16 6.91 -3.41
CA LEU A 161 18.29 6.37 -2.66
C LEU A 161 19.12 5.36 -3.47
N ASN A 162 18.71 5.05 -4.71
CA ASN A 162 19.24 3.93 -5.47
C ASN A 162 19.33 2.67 -4.60
N PHE A 163 18.28 2.39 -3.83
CA PHE A 163 18.25 1.32 -2.85
C PHE A 163 18.24 -0.04 -3.55
N GLY A 164 18.88 -1.03 -2.98
CA GLY A 164 18.93 -2.40 -3.51
C GLY A 164 19.53 -3.35 -2.49
N ILE A 165 19.22 -4.63 -2.63
CA ILE A 165 19.75 -5.68 -1.78
C ILE A 165 21.02 -6.22 -2.42
N GLN A 166 22.16 -6.07 -1.77
CA GLN A 166 23.40 -6.68 -2.23
C GLN A 166 23.40 -8.17 -1.87
N ILE A 167 23.53 -9.04 -2.87
CA ILE A 167 23.76 -10.48 -2.68
C ILE A 167 24.97 -10.87 -3.51
N ARG A 168 26.06 -11.25 -2.83
CA ARG A 168 27.39 -11.44 -3.44
C ARG A 168 27.82 -10.17 -4.17
N ASP A 169 28.18 -10.27 -5.45
CA ASP A 169 28.68 -9.16 -6.27
C ASP A 169 27.58 -8.40 -7.03
N ASN A 170 26.31 -8.73 -6.80
CA ASN A 170 25.18 -8.13 -7.50
C ASN A 170 24.31 -7.30 -6.55
N ILE A 171 23.89 -6.12 -7.02
CA ILE A 171 22.87 -5.30 -6.35
C ILE A 171 21.53 -5.60 -7.00
N PHE A 172 20.63 -6.21 -6.24
CA PHE A 172 19.32 -6.56 -6.71
C PHE A 172 18.31 -5.46 -6.37
N LYS A 173 17.53 -5.09 -7.37
CA LYS A 173 16.52 -4.05 -7.24
C LYS A 173 15.10 -4.60 -7.24
N PHE A 174 14.23 -3.86 -6.60
CA PHE A 174 12.81 -4.14 -6.56
C PHE A 174 12.13 -3.84 -7.90
N ASN A 175 11.07 -4.59 -8.18
CA ASN A 175 10.29 -4.43 -9.40
C ASN A 175 9.26 -3.30 -9.23
N TYR A 176 9.59 -2.10 -9.72
CA TYR A 176 8.74 -0.93 -9.59
C TYR A 176 7.34 -1.08 -10.23
N PRO A 177 7.17 -1.73 -11.40
CA PRO A 177 5.85 -2.11 -11.91
C PRO A 177 4.99 -2.87 -10.89
N ILE A 178 5.57 -3.82 -10.15
CA ILE A 178 4.84 -4.59 -9.13
C ILE A 178 4.47 -3.70 -7.93
N LEU A 179 5.37 -2.83 -7.46
CA LEU A 179 5.05 -1.87 -6.39
C LEU A 179 3.91 -0.94 -6.81
N PHE A 180 3.97 -0.45 -8.05
CA PHE A 180 2.94 0.42 -8.60
C PHE A 180 1.61 -0.33 -8.73
N ALA A 181 1.63 -1.56 -9.25
CA ALA A 181 0.44 -2.41 -9.36
C ALA A 181 -0.23 -2.64 -8.00
N TRP A 182 0.56 -2.92 -6.95
CA TRP A 182 0.03 -3.06 -5.58
C TRP A 182 -0.62 -1.77 -5.07
N SER A 183 0.01 -0.61 -5.28
CA SER A 183 -0.54 0.67 -4.82
C SER A 183 -1.91 1.00 -5.44
N ILE A 184 -2.08 0.72 -6.73
CA ILE A 184 -3.35 0.92 -7.42
C ILE A 184 -4.37 -0.15 -7.01
N LEU A 185 -3.93 -1.40 -6.83
CA LEU A 185 -4.82 -2.49 -6.41
C LEU A 185 -5.44 -2.19 -5.04
N TYR A 186 -4.61 -1.79 -4.08
CA TYR A 186 -5.08 -1.45 -2.73
C TYR A 186 -6.10 -0.31 -2.78
N ALA A 187 -5.73 0.81 -3.41
CA ALA A 187 -6.61 1.98 -3.50
C ALA A 187 -7.91 1.69 -4.26
N THR A 188 -7.88 0.89 -5.32
CA THR A 188 -9.10 0.56 -6.06
C THR A 188 -10.02 -0.37 -5.27
N ILE A 189 -9.48 -1.38 -4.57
CA ILE A 189 -10.30 -2.22 -3.66
C ILE A 189 -10.94 -1.34 -2.58
N HIS A 190 -10.12 -0.52 -1.92
CA HIS A 190 -10.55 0.23 -0.74
C HIS A 190 -11.48 1.40 -1.07
N ASN A 191 -11.24 2.11 -2.18
CA ASN A 191 -12.00 3.31 -2.53
C ASN A 191 -13.07 3.09 -3.61
N VAL A 192 -12.94 2.07 -4.46
CA VAL A 192 -13.94 1.77 -5.50
C VAL A 192 -14.78 0.58 -5.10
N ASN A 193 -14.16 -0.60 -4.89
CA ASN A 193 -14.91 -1.83 -4.63
C ASN A 193 -15.70 -1.74 -3.33
N TYR A 194 -15.11 -1.22 -2.25
CA TYR A 194 -15.80 -1.11 -0.96
C TYR A 194 -16.95 -0.10 -0.97
N ASN A 195 -16.89 0.95 -1.80
CA ASN A 195 -18.03 1.86 -1.98
C ASN A 195 -19.19 1.22 -2.75
N ILE A 196 -18.91 0.23 -3.61
CA ILE A 196 -19.93 -0.49 -4.39
C ILE A 196 -20.53 -1.66 -3.59
N ILE A 197 -19.68 -2.53 -3.04
CA ILE A 197 -20.09 -3.79 -2.40
C ILE A 197 -20.37 -3.62 -0.90
N ASN A 198 -19.69 -2.66 -0.25
CA ASN A 198 -19.76 -2.41 1.19
C ASN A 198 -19.54 -3.67 2.04
N PRO A 199 -18.33 -4.27 1.99
CA PRO A 199 -18.08 -5.52 2.68
C PRO A 199 -18.11 -5.37 4.21
N ILE A 200 -18.49 -6.47 4.87
CA ILE A 200 -18.65 -6.52 6.31
C ILE A 200 -17.33 -6.22 7.03
N CYS A 201 -16.19 -6.72 6.54
CA CYS A 201 -14.89 -6.47 7.16
C CYS A 201 -14.55 -4.98 7.21
N HIS A 202 -14.82 -4.25 6.12
CA HIS A 202 -14.62 -2.80 6.07
C HIS A 202 -15.60 -2.08 7.01
N ILE A 203 -16.87 -2.48 7.06
CA ILE A 203 -17.83 -1.90 8.03
C ILE A 203 -17.35 -2.13 9.47
N GLN A 204 -16.85 -3.31 9.78
CA GLN A 204 -16.29 -3.64 11.09
C GLN A 204 -15.05 -2.79 11.43
N HIS A 205 -14.20 -2.50 10.44
CA HIS A 205 -13.08 -1.57 10.60
C HIS A 205 -13.56 -0.17 11.02
N HIS A 206 -14.63 0.35 10.40
CA HIS A 206 -15.23 1.64 10.79
C HIS A 206 -15.88 1.62 12.18
N ILE A 207 -16.30 0.45 12.68
CA ILE A 207 -16.82 0.27 14.05
C ILE A 207 -15.67 0.19 15.06
N ASN A 208 -14.60 -0.53 14.70
CA ASN A 208 -13.40 -0.70 15.51
C ASN A 208 -12.16 -0.53 14.63
N ASN A 209 -11.63 0.70 14.59
CA ASN A 209 -10.46 1.10 13.79
C ASN A 209 -9.16 0.38 14.19
N LYS A 210 -9.19 -0.46 15.23
CA LYS A 210 -8.05 -1.30 15.65
C LYS A 210 -8.02 -2.69 15.02
N THR A 211 -8.94 -2.97 14.10
CA THR A 211 -9.11 -4.27 13.44
C THR A 211 -9.30 -4.09 11.94
N ASN A 212 -9.09 -5.14 11.14
CA ASN A 212 -9.32 -5.15 9.70
C ASN A 212 -8.61 -3.99 8.96
N TYR A 213 -7.30 -3.79 9.20
CA TYR A 213 -6.50 -2.74 8.56
C TYR A 213 -6.22 -3.06 7.08
N GLY A 214 -6.11 -4.33 6.74
CA GLY A 214 -5.67 -4.76 5.42
C GLY A 214 -6.81 -5.09 4.46
N ILE A 215 -6.39 -5.57 3.29
CA ILE A 215 -7.23 -6.48 2.52
C ILE A 215 -7.31 -7.80 3.31
N ASP A 216 -8.44 -8.51 3.26
CA ASP A 216 -8.75 -9.65 4.15
C ASP A 216 -7.59 -10.63 4.42
N PHE A 217 -6.85 -11.04 3.38
CA PHE A 217 -5.73 -11.97 3.55
C PHE A 217 -4.58 -11.38 4.39
N MET A 218 -4.38 -10.07 4.35
CA MET A 218 -3.37 -9.36 5.15
C MET A 218 -3.78 -9.38 6.62
N ASP A 219 -5.05 -9.10 6.93
CA ASP A 219 -5.52 -9.12 8.31
C ASP A 219 -5.47 -10.51 8.93
N ILE A 220 -5.71 -11.55 8.13
CA ILE A 220 -5.54 -12.93 8.59
C ILE A 220 -4.06 -13.22 8.87
N LEU A 221 -3.16 -12.78 7.98
CA LEU A 221 -1.71 -12.98 8.13
C LEU A 221 -1.17 -12.28 9.40
N PHE A 222 -1.56 -11.03 9.62
CA PHE A 222 -1.09 -10.22 10.74
C PHE A 222 -1.91 -10.38 12.01
N GLY A 223 -3.09 -11.00 11.92
CA GLY A 223 -3.98 -11.28 13.06
C GLY A 223 -4.70 -10.05 13.60
N SER A 224 -5.09 -9.16 12.71
CA SER A 224 -5.86 -7.95 13.00
C SER A 224 -7.34 -8.12 12.68
N LYS A 225 -7.78 -9.31 12.27
CA LYS A 225 -9.18 -9.58 11.96
C LYS A 225 -10.11 -9.24 13.12
N TYR A 226 -11.25 -8.63 12.82
CA TYR A 226 -12.33 -8.40 13.78
C TYR A 226 -12.99 -9.73 14.22
N ASP A 227 -13.17 -10.67 13.28
CA ASP A 227 -13.69 -12.01 13.51
C ASP A 227 -12.98 -13.06 12.62
N GLU A 228 -13.26 -14.36 12.83
CA GLU A 228 -12.62 -15.44 12.06
C GLU A 228 -13.20 -15.67 10.65
N LEU A 229 -14.10 -14.80 10.17
CA LEU A 229 -14.72 -14.94 8.85
C LEU A 229 -13.82 -14.31 7.79
N HIS A 230 -13.59 -15.02 6.68
CA HIS A 230 -12.88 -14.47 5.54
C HIS A 230 -13.87 -13.85 4.55
N GLU A 231 -13.42 -12.83 3.83
CA GLU A 231 -14.22 -12.09 2.86
C GLU A 231 -14.17 -12.75 1.47
N GLU A 232 -15.26 -12.65 0.70
CA GLU A 232 -15.26 -12.99 -0.73
C GLU A 232 -14.74 -11.79 -1.53
N MET A 233 -13.63 -11.99 -2.25
CA MET A 233 -12.86 -10.95 -2.92
C MET A 233 -12.56 -11.27 -4.38
N ASN A 234 -13.15 -12.31 -4.99
CA ASN A 234 -12.84 -12.65 -6.38
C ASN A 234 -13.23 -11.53 -7.36
N HIS A 235 -14.20 -10.69 -7.01
CA HIS A 235 -14.56 -9.52 -7.80
C HIS A 235 -13.37 -8.54 -8.02
N ALA A 236 -12.40 -8.50 -7.09
CA ALA A 236 -11.18 -7.68 -7.24
C ALA A 236 -10.18 -8.24 -8.27
N SER A 237 -10.39 -9.46 -8.79
CA SER A 237 -9.59 -10.00 -9.90
C SER A 237 -9.64 -9.13 -11.15
N LEU A 238 -10.77 -8.44 -11.40
CA LEU A 238 -10.91 -7.49 -12.49
C LEU A 238 -9.95 -6.30 -12.33
N ASN A 239 -9.78 -5.78 -11.11
CA ASN A 239 -8.84 -4.70 -10.82
C ASN A 239 -7.42 -5.13 -11.22
N VAL A 240 -7.01 -6.35 -10.84
CA VAL A 240 -5.69 -6.90 -11.16
C VAL A 240 -5.47 -6.99 -12.68
N ILE A 241 -6.47 -7.49 -13.42
CA ILE A 241 -6.41 -7.59 -14.88
C ILE A 241 -6.28 -6.21 -15.53
N LEU A 242 -7.13 -5.26 -15.13
CA LEU A 242 -7.12 -3.90 -15.69
C LEU A 242 -5.81 -3.15 -15.38
N ILE A 243 -5.27 -3.32 -14.18
CA ILE A 243 -3.98 -2.73 -13.79
C ILE A 243 -2.84 -3.32 -14.62
N LEU A 244 -2.82 -4.64 -14.85
CA LEU A 244 -1.82 -5.27 -15.71
C LEU A 244 -1.88 -4.72 -17.14
N LEU A 245 -3.08 -4.65 -17.71
CA LEU A 245 -3.30 -4.09 -19.05
C LEU A 245 -2.91 -2.61 -19.13
N PHE A 246 -3.19 -1.84 -18.08
CA PHE A 246 -2.80 -0.43 -17.99
C PHE A 246 -1.28 -0.27 -18.00
N ILE A 247 -0.56 -1.05 -17.20
CA ILE A 247 0.91 -1.01 -17.16
C ILE A 247 1.49 -1.38 -18.53
N ILE A 248 0.97 -2.43 -19.17
CA ILE A 248 1.39 -2.84 -20.52
C ILE A 248 1.12 -1.73 -21.53
N PHE A 249 -0.07 -1.12 -21.50
CA PHE A 249 -0.43 -0.02 -22.37
C PHE A 249 0.54 1.16 -22.22
N ILE A 250 0.83 1.58 -20.98
CA ILE A 250 1.79 2.66 -20.69
C ILE A 250 3.19 2.30 -21.22
N LYS A 251 3.64 1.07 -20.98
CA LYS A 251 5.02 0.68 -21.27
C LYS A 251 5.29 0.45 -22.76
N ASP A 252 4.35 -0.20 -23.44
CA ASP A 252 4.61 -0.76 -24.78
C ASP A 252 3.86 -0.03 -25.89
N TYR A 253 2.78 0.69 -25.58
CA TYR A 253 1.89 1.28 -26.58
C TYR A 253 1.79 2.81 -26.52
N TRP A 254 1.69 3.39 -25.34
CA TRP A 254 1.52 4.84 -25.19
C TRP A 254 2.88 5.52 -25.11
N ASN A 255 3.45 5.89 -26.24
CA ASN A 255 4.63 6.75 -26.30
C ASN A 255 4.35 7.98 -27.18
N PRO A 256 4.01 9.14 -26.59
CA PRO A 256 3.74 10.36 -27.33
C PRO A 256 5.06 11.02 -27.79
N GLU A 257 5.88 10.33 -28.61
CA GLU A 257 7.16 10.86 -29.11
C GLU A 257 6.99 12.10 -29.98
N LYS A 258 5.83 12.21 -30.65
CA LYS A 258 5.53 13.27 -31.62
C LYS A 258 4.79 14.48 -31.04
N GLU A 259 4.42 14.45 -29.76
CA GLU A 259 3.70 15.55 -29.11
C GLU A 259 4.57 16.26 -28.08
N ASN A 260 4.97 17.50 -28.37
CA ASN A 260 5.43 18.41 -27.33
C ASN A 260 4.18 18.94 -26.62
N GLY A 261 3.90 18.49 -25.40
CA GLY A 261 2.71 18.90 -24.67
C GLY A 261 2.48 18.14 -23.35
N VAL A 262 1.34 18.43 -22.71
CA VAL A 262 0.92 17.84 -21.42
C VAL A 262 0.92 16.30 -21.46
N SER A 263 0.53 15.71 -22.60
CA SER A 263 0.54 14.26 -22.85
C SER A 263 1.93 13.63 -22.60
N LYS A 264 3.01 14.26 -23.08
CA LYS A 264 4.39 13.79 -22.88
C LYS A 264 4.86 13.96 -21.44
N TYR A 265 4.49 15.04 -20.77
CA TYR A 265 4.80 15.21 -19.35
C TYR A 265 4.09 14.17 -18.48
N LEU A 266 2.82 13.92 -18.76
CA LEU A 266 2.03 12.91 -18.07
C LEU A 266 2.59 11.51 -18.32
N TYR A 267 2.90 11.18 -19.59
CA TYR A 267 3.57 9.93 -19.93
C TYR A 267 4.87 9.77 -19.16
N ASN A 268 5.78 10.75 -19.21
CA ASN A 268 7.06 10.67 -18.51
C ASN A 268 6.88 10.51 -16.99
N PHE A 269 5.90 11.21 -16.41
CA PHE A 269 5.60 11.10 -14.98
C PHE A 269 5.12 9.69 -14.61
N VAL A 270 4.13 9.14 -15.33
CA VAL A 270 3.62 7.79 -15.03
C VAL A 270 4.66 6.72 -15.36
N ASN A 271 5.31 6.84 -16.52
CA ASN A 271 6.38 5.95 -16.95
C ASN A 271 7.55 5.95 -15.95
N TRP A 272 7.82 7.05 -15.26
CA TRP A 272 8.86 7.09 -14.23
C TRP A 272 8.59 6.13 -13.08
N PHE A 273 7.33 5.92 -12.67
CA PHE A 273 6.99 4.96 -11.60
C PHE A 273 7.10 3.49 -12.02
N VAL A 274 6.92 3.20 -13.31
CA VAL A 274 6.94 1.82 -13.84
C VAL A 274 8.22 1.48 -14.63
N SER A 275 9.13 2.43 -14.81
CA SER A 275 10.44 2.18 -15.42
C SER A 275 11.46 1.83 -14.36
N TYR A 276 12.46 1.04 -14.74
CA TYR A 276 13.66 0.84 -13.94
C TYR A 276 14.51 2.11 -13.96
#